data_AF-A0A9D8Q4K3-F1
#
_entry.id   AF-A0A9D8Q4K3-F1
#
_cell.length_a   1.000
_cell.length_b   1.000
_cell.length_c   1.000
_cell.angle_alpha   90.00
_cell.angle_beta   90.00
_cell.angle_gamma   90.00
#
_symmetry.space_group_name_H-M   'P 1'
#
loop_
_entity.id
_entity.type
_entity.pdbx_description
1 polymer ?
#
loop_
_entity_poly.entity_id
_entity_poly.type
_entity_poly.pdbx_seq_one_letter_code
_entity_poly.pdbx_strand_id
1 'polypeptide(L)'
;YDAAGADVWNANATSGDCEDYVLAKRKALIKAGIPASSLRIAYVKTRRGEGHAILVVKTNGKDLVLDNLSASIKPLSQTGYRIISISGANPRSWS
;
A
#
# COMPACT_ATOMS: atom_id res chain seq x y z
N TYR A 1 28.74 4.05 -14.00
CA TYR A 1 28.66 2.58 -13.95
C TYR A 1 27.62 2.22 -12.92
N ASP A 2 26.45 1.83 -13.41
CA ASP A 2 25.34 1.28 -12.67
C ASP A 2 25.78 0.00 -11.95
N ALA A 3 25.71 0.00 -10.62
CA ALA A 3 25.67 -1.23 -9.86
C ALA A 3 24.25 -1.33 -9.30
N ALA A 4 23.45 -2.11 -10.02
CA ALA A 4 22.19 -2.68 -9.54
C ALA A 4 22.48 -3.45 -8.24
N GLY A 5 22.42 -2.73 -7.12
CA GLY A 5 22.31 -3.32 -5.81
C GLY A 5 20.96 -3.99 -5.76
N ALA A 6 20.97 -5.31 -5.86
CA ALA A 6 19.79 -6.13 -5.81
C ALA A 6 19.02 -5.83 -4.51
N ASP A 7 17.97 -5.02 -4.62
CA ASP A 7 16.88 -4.91 -3.66
C ASP A 7 16.15 -6.26 -3.65
N VAL A 8 16.77 -7.24 -2.99
CA VAL A 8 16.18 -8.53 -2.72
C VAL A 8 15.05 -8.25 -1.74
N TRP A 9 13.82 -8.26 -2.28
CA TRP A 9 12.53 -8.14 -1.60
C TRP A 9 12.40 -9.16 -0.47
N ASN A 10 13.03 -8.85 0.66
CA ASN A 10 13.00 -9.66 1.86
C ASN A 10 11.77 -9.22 2.65
N ALA A 11 10.86 -10.16 2.91
CA ALA A 11 9.65 -9.96 3.72
C ALA A 11 9.93 -9.64 5.21
N ASN A 12 11.17 -9.28 5.55
CA ASN A 12 11.57 -8.65 6.79
C ASN A 12 11.58 -7.12 6.62
N ALA A 13 10.54 -6.56 6.00
CA ALA A 13 10.44 -5.13 5.80
C ALA A 13 10.34 -4.45 7.16
N THR A 14 11.48 -3.91 7.59
CA THR A 14 11.57 -2.93 8.66
C THR A 14 10.64 -1.79 8.23
N SER A 15 9.85 -1.23 9.15
CA SER A 15 8.72 -0.33 8.82
C SER A 15 9.01 0.78 7.78
N GLY A 16 10.28 1.19 7.60
CA GLY A 16 10.72 2.14 6.58
C GLY A 16 10.54 1.67 5.12
N ASP A 17 10.83 0.41 4.78
CA ASP A 17 10.87 -0.02 3.37
C ASP A 17 9.46 -0.11 2.74
N CYS A 18 8.47 -0.48 3.55
CA CYS A 18 7.07 -0.54 3.12
C CYS A 18 6.44 0.86 3.03
N GLU A 19 6.83 1.79 3.90
CA GLU A 19 6.28 3.14 3.93
C GLU A 19 6.70 3.94 2.69
N ASP A 20 7.98 3.89 2.33
CA ASP A 20 8.51 4.58 1.15
C ASP A 20 7.88 4.07 -0.15
N TYR A 21 7.70 2.75 -0.27
CA TYR A 21 7.05 2.16 -1.44
C TYR A 21 5.61 2.63 -1.61
N VAL A 22 4.84 2.62 -0.52
CA VAL A 22 3.43 3.03 -0.56
C VAL A 22 3.31 4.53 -0.87
N LEU A 23 4.20 5.37 -0.32
CA LEU A 23 4.25 6.80 -0.60
C LEU A 23 4.64 7.08 -2.06
N ALA A 24 5.65 6.41 -2.59
CA ALA A 24 6.08 6.55 -3.98
C ALA A 24 4.96 6.17 -4.96
N LYS A 25 4.29 5.04 -4.72
CA LYS A 25 3.17 4.55 -5.55
C LYS A 25 1.97 5.49 -5.47
N ARG A 26 1.64 6.00 -4.27
CA ARG A 26 0.61 7.02 -4.08
C ARG A 26 0.91 8.28 -4.88
N LYS A 27 2.15 8.77 -4.84
CA LYS A 27 2.59 9.95 -5.62
C LYS A 27 2.48 9.70 -7.13
N ALA A 28 2.89 8.51 -7.59
CA ALA A 28 2.79 8.15 -9.00
C ALA A 28 1.33 8.11 -9.49
N LEU A 29 0.40 7.54 -8.72
CA LEU A 29 -1.02 7.51 -9.07
C LEU A 29 -1.67 8.89 -9.06
N ILE A 30 -1.28 9.77 -8.12
CA ILE A 30 -1.72 11.17 -8.12
C ILE A 30 -1.24 11.87 -9.40
N LYS A 31 0.03 11.67 -9.79
CA LYS A 31 0.59 12.23 -11.03
C LYS A 31 -0.11 11.67 -12.28
N ALA A 32 -0.61 10.44 -12.22
CA ALA A 32 -1.41 9.82 -13.27
C ALA A 32 -2.88 10.29 -13.30
N GLY A 33 -3.29 11.20 -12.40
CA GLY A 33 -4.63 11.80 -12.38
C GLY A 33 -5.63 11.14 -11.43
N ILE A 34 -5.21 10.16 -10.62
CA ILE A 34 -6.07 9.58 -9.59
C ILE A 34 -6.21 10.55 -8.42
N PRO A 35 -7.42 10.92 -7.99
CA PRO A 35 -7.61 11.84 -6.87
C PRO A 35 -6.96 11.31 -5.58
N ALA A 36 -6.21 12.17 -4.89
CA ALA A 36 -5.56 11.81 -3.64
C ALA A 36 -6.54 11.35 -2.54
N SER A 37 -7.80 11.82 -2.60
CA SER A 37 -8.90 11.42 -1.72
C SER A 37 -9.38 9.98 -1.95
N SER A 38 -9.10 9.42 -3.13
CA SER A 38 -9.37 8.02 -3.47
C SER A 38 -8.25 7.08 -3.02
N LEU A 39 -7.11 7.60 -2.56
CA LEU A 39 -5.92 6.82 -2.20
C LEU A 39 -5.70 6.81 -0.68
N ARG A 40 -5.79 5.62 -0.07
CA ARG A 40 -5.59 5.42 1.37
C ARG A 40 -4.39 4.51 1.63
N ILE A 41 -3.56 4.87 2.59
CA ILE A 41 -2.49 4.02 3.10
C ILE A 41 -3.05 3.21 4.24
N ALA A 42 -2.87 1.89 4.22
CA ALA A 42 -3.31 1.02 5.31
C ALA A 42 -2.14 0.20 5.84
N TYR A 43 -2.04 0.14 7.17
CA TYR A 43 -1.19 -0.83 7.84
C TYR A 43 -2.03 -2.06 8.18
N VAL A 44 -1.57 -3.23 7.75
CA VAL A 44 -2.29 -4.49 7.86
C VAL A 44 -1.42 -5.56 8.50
N LYS A 45 -2.05 -6.63 8.97
CA LYS A 45 -1.39 -7.89 9.28
C LYS A 45 -1.69 -8.94 8.22
N THR A 46 -0.66 -9.65 7.78
CA THR A 46 -0.80 -10.85 6.93
C THR A 46 -1.41 -12.00 7.73
N ARG A 47 -1.80 -13.09 7.05
CA ARG A 47 -2.27 -14.31 7.73
C ARG A 47 -1.24 -14.92 8.68
N ARG A 48 0.05 -14.63 8.47
CA ARG A 48 1.16 -15.08 9.31
C ARG A 48 1.42 -14.13 10.49
N GLY A 49 0.68 -13.02 10.58
CA GLY A 49 0.80 -12.03 11.66
C GLY A 49 1.84 -10.93 11.40
N GLU A 50 2.54 -10.97 10.27
CA GLU A 50 3.54 -9.96 9.87
C GLU A 50 2.85 -8.64 9.53
N GLY A 51 3.46 -7.53 9.94
CA GLY A 51 2.99 -6.18 9.62
C GLY A 51 3.35 -5.79 8.19
N HIS A 52 2.43 -5.12 7.48
CA HIS A 52 2.65 -4.71 6.10
C HIS A 52 1.91 -3.41 5.77
N ALA A 53 2.53 -2.52 4.99
CA ALA A 53 1.87 -1.32 4.49
C ALA A 53 1.39 -1.55 3.05
N ILE A 54 0.12 -1.21 2.79
CA ILE A 54 -0.50 -1.34 1.48
C ILE A 54 -1.12 -0.03 1.02
N LEU A 55 -1.27 0.14 -0.29
CA LEU A 55 -2.05 1.22 -0.87
C LEU A 55 -3.45 0.70 -1.26
N VAL A 56 -4.49 1.35 -0.73
CA VAL A 56 -5.88 1.06 -1.04
C VAL A 56 -6.45 2.16 -1.93
N VAL A 57 -6.94 1.78 -3.10
CA VAL A 57 -7.64 2.66 -4.05
C VAL A 57 -9.13 2.44 -3.90
N LYS A 58 -9.83 3.51 -3.56
CA LYS A 58 -11.28 3.50 -3.44
C LYS A 58 -11.91 3.83 -4.77
N THR A 59 -12.75 2.92 -5.22
CA THR A 59 -13.56 3.05 -6.43
C THR A 59 -15.04 3.00 -6.05
N ASN A 60 -15.93 3.34 -6.98
CA ASN A 60 -17.37 3.34 -6.73
C ASN A 60 -17.96 1.94 -6.47
N GLY A 61 -17.19 0.86 -6.67
CA GLY A 61 -17.65 -0.51 -6.46
C GLY A 61 -16.87 -1.31 -5.43
N LYS A 62 -15.52 -1.29 -5.50
CA LYS A 62 -14.66 -2.11 -4.63
C LYS A 62 -13.38 -1.38 -4.25
N ASP A 63 -12.89 -1.64 -3.05
CA ASP A 63 -11.57 -1.21 -2.62
C ASP A 63 -10.51 -2.13 -3.23
N LEU A 64 -9.64 -1.55 -4.04
CA LEU A 64 -8.55 -2.27 -4.70
C LEU A 64 -7.27 -2.09 -3.89
N VAL A 65 -6.53 -3.17 -3.70
CA VAL A 65 -5.24 -3.16 -3.05
C VAL A 65 -4.15 -3.19 -4.11
N LEU A 66 -3.27 -2.18 -4.07
CA LEU A 66 -1.98 -2.22 -4.73
C LEU A 66 -0.94 -2.60 -3.69
N ASP A 67 -0.63 -3.88 -3.68
CA ASP A 67 0.46 -4.44 -2.89
C ASP A 67 1.78 -4.34 -3.67
N ASN A 68 2.88 -4.43 -2.94
CA ASN A 68 4.22 -4.64 -3.45
C ASN A 68 4.59 -6.14 -3.50
N LEU A 69 4.02 -6.95 -2.60
CA LEU A 69 4.28 -8.39 -2.51
C LEU A 69 3.62 -9.19 -3.65
N SER A 70 2.73 -8.55 -4.41
CA SER A 70 2.07 -9.15 -5.57
C SER A 70 1.78 -8.09 -6.61
N ALA A 71 2.19 -8.33 -7.86
CA ALA A 71 1.82 -7.50 -9.01
C ALA A 71 0.32 -7.54 -9.33
N SER A 72 -0.45 -8.40 -8.65
CA SER A 72 -1.88 -8.53 -8.85
C SER A 72 -2.67 -7.50 -8.04
N ILE A 73 -3.46 -6.69 -8.73
CA ILE A 73 -4.48 -5.83 -8.10
C ILE A 73 -5.63 -6.74 -7.66
N LYS A 74 -5.91 -6.78 -6.35
CA LYS A 74 -6.98 -7.59 -5.78
C LYS A 74 -7.94 -6.74 -4.95
N PRO A 75 -9.24 -7.08 -4.90
CA PRO A 75 -10.14 -6.53 -3.90
C PRO A 75 -9.59 -6.78 -2.50
N LEU A 76 -9.66 -5.77 -1.62
CA LEU A 76 -9.20 -5.89 -0.24
C LEU A 76 -9.79 -7.12 0.47
N SER A 77 -11.07 -7.41 0.25
CA SER A 77 -11.76 -8.57 0.81
C SER A 77 -11.18 -9.92 0.39
N GLN A 78 -10.45 -9.98 -0.73
CA GLN A 78 -9.83 -11.20 -1.25
C GLN A 78 -8.36 -11.36 -0.85
N THR A 79 -7.76 -10.34 -0.23
CA THR A 79 -6.34 -10.38 0.19
C THR A 79 -6.11 -11.22 1.45
N GLY A 80 -7.14 -11.37 2.30
CA GLY A 80 -6.99 -12.00 3.62
C GLY A 80 -6.18 -11.16 4.62
N TYR A 81 -5.93 -9.88 4.32
CA TYR A 81 -5.29 -8.94 5.22
C TYR A 81 -6.24 -8.46 6.30
N ARG A 82 -5.70 -8.31 7.52
CA ARG A 82 -6.42 -7.68 8.63
C ARG A 82 -5.94 -6.24 8.77
N ILE A 83 -6.82 -5.27 8.52
CA ILE A 83 -6.50 -3.86 8.71
C ILE A 83 -6.27 -3.59 10.20
N ILE A 84 -5.15 -2.93 10.51
CA ILE A 84 -4.82 -2.44 11.83
C ILE A 84 -5.09 -0.93 11.91
N SER A 85 -4.68 -0.18 10.89
CA SER A 85 -4.96 1.25 10.75
C SER A 85 -5.04 1.64 9.27
N ILE A 86 -5.83 2.66 8.95
CA ILE A 86 -5.99 3.18 7.58
C ILE A 86 -6.11 4.70 7.59
N SER A 87 -5.42 5.36 6.67
CA SER A 87 -5.51 6.80 6.52
C SER A 87 -6.91 7.22 6.04
N GLY A 88 -7.43 8.32 6.57
CA GLY A 88 -8.67 8.94 6.09
C GLY A 88 -8.58 9.42 4.64
N ALA A 89 -9.73 9.76 4.05
CA ALA A 89 -9.80 10.39 2.73
C ALA A 89 -9.14 11.79 2.71
N ASN A 90 -9.03 12.42 3.88
CA ASN A 90 -8.27 13.65 4.06
C ASN A 90 -6.87 13.32 4.60
N PRO A 91 -5.78 13.64 3.87
CA PRO A 91 -4.42 13.39 4.33
C PRO A 91 -4.00 14.23 5.55
N ARG A 92 -4.90 15.06 6.08
CA ARG A 92 -4.73 15.89 7.30
C ARG A 92 -5.54 15.41 8.50
N SER A 93 -6.24 14.28 8.39
CA SER A 93 -7.09 13.75 9.46
C SER A 93 -6.71 12.28 9.70
N TRP A 94 -5.97 12.05 10.79
CA TRP A 94 -5.89 10.74 11.43
C TRP A 94 -7.13 10.57 12.32
N SER A 95 -7.83 9.43 12.21
CA SER A 95 -8.91 9.01 13.11
C SER A 95 -8.74 7.53 13.39
#